data_AF-A0A940AFH3-F1
#
_entry.id   AF-A0A940AFH3-F1
#
_cell.length_a   1.000
_cell.length_b   1.000
_cell.length_c   1.000
_cell.angle_alpha   90.00
_cell.angle_beta   90.00
_cell.angle_gamma   90.00
#
_symmetry.space_group_name_H-M   'P 1'
#
loop_
_entity.id
_entity.type
_entity.pdbx_description
1 polymer ?
#
loop_
_entity_poly.entity_id
_entity_poly.type
_entity_poly.pdbx_seq_one_letter_code
_entity_poly.pdbx_strand_id
1 'polypeptide(L)'
;IWYPGKSRTLNHKAWFKREITLDAPPGKALFFCAADDCFRLYVNDRLVMEGYSWNKLVFRDLAPFFKAGENTVLIKAADSGGAPCGLIYAGIIREKNGREIKICSDSETQASEDNQDWVKAQVLCPFGSAPWGSMSDPQPVDAEYLGTDEFPF
;
A
#
# COMPACT_ATOMS: atom_id res chain seq x y z
N ILE A 1 -1.04 9.50 -0.67
CA ILE A 1 -2.16 9.68 0.29
C ILE A 1 -1.63 9.64 1.71
N TRP A 2 -2.39 10.11 2.71
CA TRP A 2 -2.10 9.87 4.13
C TRP A 2 -3.35 9.99 5.00
N TYR A 3 -3.24 9.77 6.32
CA TYR A 3 -4.30 10.15 7.26
C TYR A 3 -4.53 11.68 7.23
N PRO A 4 -5.79 12.15 7.20
CA PRO A 4 -6.10 13.59 7.08
C PRO A 4 -5.35 14.48 8.07
N GLY A 5 -4.61 15.47 7.56
CA GLY A 5 -3.90 16.47 8.35
C GLY A 5 -2.64 15.97 9.06
N LYS A 6 -2.28 14.69 8.93
CA LYS A 6 -1.16 14.07 9.66
C LYS A 6 0.10 13.85 8.84
N SER A 7 0.10 14.24 7.57
CA SER A 7 1.25 14.03 6.68
C SER A 7 2.49 14.86 7.06
N ARG A 8 2.38 15.73 8.06
CA ARG A 8 3.49 16.53 8.60
C ARG A 8 3.68 16.32 10.10
N THR A 9 3.05 15.30 10.65
CA THR A 9 3.19 14.91 12.05
C THR A 9 4.36 13.95 12.17
N LEU A 10 5.37 14.31 12.95
CA LEU A 10 6.55 13.47 13.18
C LEU A 10 6.16 12.11 13.76
N ASN A 11 6.83 11.06 13.31
CA ASN A 11 6.65 9.69 13.78
C ASN A 11 5.19 9.18 13.68
N HIS A 12 4.41 9.73 12.74
CA HIS A 12 3.03 9.33 12.57
C HIS A 12 2.93 7.96 11.90
N LYS A 13 2.00 7.13 12.39
CA LYS A 13 1.66 5.85 11.78
C LYS A 13 0.17 5.77 11.48
N ALA A 14 -0.15 5.13 10.38
CA ALA A 14 -1.52 4.90 9.98
C ALA A 14 -1.68 3.58 9.24
N TRP A 15 -2.88 3.05 9.35
CA TRP A 15 -3.39 1.95 8.56
C TRP A 15 -4.16 2.50 7.38
N PHE A 16 -4.04 1.84 6.23
CA PHE A 16 -4.75 2.17 5.01
C PHE A 16 -5.45 0.93 4.48
N LYS A 17 -6.72 1.04 4.13
CA LYS A 17 -7.54 -0.09 3.70
C LYS A 17 -8.19 0.16 2.36
N ARG A 18 -8.15 -0.87 1.52
CA ARG A 18 -8.87 -0.97 0.26
C ARG A 18 -9.60 -2.31 0.21
N GLU A 19 -10.90 -2.27 0.01
CA GLU A 19 -11.74 -3.45 -0.21
C GLU A 19 -11.90 -3.67 -1.72
N ILE A 20 -11.85 -4.94 -2.14
CA ILE A 20 -11.89 -5.34 -3.54
C ILE A 20 -12.76 -6.58 -3.67
N THR A 21 -13.74 -6.55 -4.56
CA THR A 21 -14.57 -7.72 -4.89
C THR A 21 -14.16 -8.31 -6.23
N LEU A 22 -13.80 -9.60 -6.21
CA LEU A 22 -13.40 -10.36 -7.39
C LEU A 22 -14.51 -11.31 -7.83
N ASP A 23 -14.82 -11.37 -9.13
CA ASP A 23 -15.80 -12.30 -9.70
C ASP A 23 -15.19 -13.70 -9.89
N ALA A 24 -13.87 -13.77 -10.02
CA ALA A 24 -13.09 -15.00 -10.15
C ALA A 24 -11.71 -14.85 -9.51
N PRO A 25 -11.05 -15.93 -9.07
CA PRO A 25 -9.69 -15.83 -8.57
C PRO A 25 -8.75 -15.28 -9.67
N PRO A 26 -7.77 -14.43 -9.32
CA PRO A 26 -6.88 -13.86 -10.32
C PRO A 26 -5.87 -14.86 -10.85
N GLY A 27 -5.50 -14.69 -12.12
CA GLY A 27 -4.32 -15.33 -12.71
C GLY A 27 -3.05 -14.50 -12.51
N LYS A 28 -3.20 -13.19 -12.30
CA LYS A 28 -2.12 -12.23 -12.05
C LYS A 28 -2.64 -11.04 -11.25
N ALA A 29 -1.88 -10.56 -10.26
CA ALA A 29 -2.21 -9.36 -9.50
C ALA A 29 -0.93 -8.58 -9.19
N LEU A 30 -0.49 -7.73 -10.11
CA LEU A 30 0.76 -7.00 -9.97
C LEU A 30 0.53 -5.74 -9.14
N PHE A 31 1.21 -5.63 -8.00
CA PHE A 31 1.12 -4.49 -7.08
C PHE A 31 2.46 -3.78 -6.94
N PHE A 32 2.39 -2.46 -6.80
CA PHE A 32 3.49 -1.55 -6.52
C PHE A 32 3.17 -0.78 -5.25
N CYS A 33 4.15 -0.58 -4.37
CA CYS A 33 3.96 0.18 -3.14
C CYS A 33 5.27 0.86 -2.70
N ALA A 34 5.13 2.07 -2.17
CA ALA A 34 6.18 2.81 -1.47
C ALA A 34 5.52 3.66 -0.38
N ALA A 35 6.23 3.87 0.72
CA ALA A 35 5.83 4.81 1.74
C ALA A 35 7.05 5.60 2.22
N ASP A 36 6.81 6.84 2.59
CA ASP A 36 7.76 7.69 3.29
C ASP A 36 7.44 7.58 4.79
N ASP A 37 8.12 6.71 5.55
CA ASP A 37 9.37 5.99 5.23
C ASP A 37 9.21 4.48 4.98
N CYS A 38 8.21 3.85 5.60
CA CYS A 38 8.10 2.41 5.59
C CYS A 38 6.66 1.92 5.54
N PHE A 39 6.47 0.71 5.02
CA PHE A 39 5.16 0.07 4.98
C PHE A 39 5.24 -1.46 5.10
N ARG A 40 4.13 -2.04 5.56
CA ARG A 40 3.78 -3.44 5.42
C ARG A 40 2.42 -3.55 4.76
N LEU A 41 2.33 -4.34 3.70
CA LEU A 41 1.10 -4.61 2.95
C LEU A 41 0.65 -6.03 3.21
N TYR A 42 -0.62 -6.15 3.56
CA TYR A 42 -1.33 -7.38 3.83
C TYR A 42 -2.44 -7.56 2.81
N VAL A 43 -2.64 -8.81 2.37
CA VAL A 43 -3.82 -9.21 1.60
C VAL A 43 -4.50 -10.31 2.39
N ASN A 44 -5.77 -10.10 2.75
CA ASN A 44 -6.55 -11.03 3.56
C ASN A 44 -5.76 -11.49 4.81
N ASP A 45 -5.28 -10.52 5.59
CA ASP A 45 -4.51 -10.69 6.85
C ASP A 45 -3.13 -11.36 6.71
N ARG A 46 -2.69 -11.71 5.49
CA ARG A 46 -1.35 -12.24 5.26
C ARG A 46 -0.39 -11.13 4.84
N LEU A 47 0.76 -11.02 5.51
CA LEU A 47 1.85 -10.13 5.10
C LEU A 47 2.42 -10.61 3.76
N VAL A 48 2.44 -9.72 2.76
CA VAL A 48 2.85 -10.07 1.39
C VAL A 48 3.87 -9.11 0.78
N MET A 49 3.99 -7.88 1.28
CA MET A 49 5.04 -6.95 0.86
C MET A 49 5.43 -6.07 2.03
N GLU A 50 6.69 -5.63 2.04
CA GLU A 50 7.14 -4.56 2.92
C GLU A 50 8.24 -3.74 2.25
N GLY A 51 8.49 -2.56 2.78
CA GLY A 51 9.54 -1.67 2.31
C GLY A 51 9.91 -0.68 3.41
N TYR A 52 11.20 -0.35 3.51
CA TYR A 52 11.77 0.48 4.57
C TYR A 52 12.58 1.66 4.00
N SER A 53 12.18 2.17 2.83
CA SER A 53 12.88 3.27 2.18
C SER A 53 11.93 4.07 1.29
N TRP A 54 11.79 5.37 1.56
CA TRP A 54 10.88 6.27 0.87
C TRP A 54 11.16 6.39 -0.63
N ASN A 55 12.42 6.25 -1.05
CA ASN A 55 12.84 6.41 -2.45
C ASN A 55 12.83 5.10 -3.25
N LYS A 56 12.31 4.00 -2.67
CA LYS A 56 12.23 2.69 -3.34
C LYS A 56 10.78 2.29 -3.55
N LEU A 57 10.37 2.30 -4.81
CA LEU A 57 9.14 1.63 -5.23
C LEU A 57 9.40 0.13 -5.33
N VAL A 58 8.63 -0.69 -4.62
CA VAL A 58 8.75 -2.15 -4.71
C VAL A 58 7.50 -2.77 -5.30
N PHE A 59 7.63 -3.94 -5.93
CA PHE A 59 6.52 -4.65 -6.57
C PHE A 59 6.51 -6.15 -6.32
N ARG A 60 5.33 -6.76 -6.41
CA ARG A 60 5.14 -8.22 -6.31
C ARG A 60 3.88 -8.66 -7.05
N ASP A 61 3.88 -9.88 -7.59
CA ASP A 61 2.64 -10.55 -7.99
C ASP A 61 1.97 -11.15 -6.75
N LEU A 62 0.77 -10.67 -6.46
CA LEU A 62 -0.03 -11.01 -5.29
C LEU A 62 -1.17 -11.97 -5.62
N ALA A 63 -1.27 -12.48 -6.85
CA ALA A 63 -2.39 -13.34 -7.26
C ALA A 63 -2.65 -14.52 -6.29
N PRO A 64 -1.64 -15.19 -5.73
CA PRO A 64 -1.85 -16.31 -4.79
C PRO A 64 -2.56 -15.93 -3.47
N PHE A 65 -2.69 -14.65 -3.15
CA PHE A 65 -3.26 -14.17 -1.89
C PHE A 65 -4.70 -13.66 -2.04
N PHE A 66 -5.18 -13.52 -3.27
CA PHE A 66 -6.54 -13.11 -3.59
C PHE A 66 -7.44 -14.32 -3.86
N LYS A 67 -8.73 -14.18 -3.57
CA LYS A 67 -9.79 -15.16 -3.81
C LYS A 67 -10.95 -14.53 -4.58
N ALA A 68 -11.84 -15.34 -5.15
CA ALA A 68 -13.14 -14.83 -5.58
C ALA A 68 -13.94 -14.31 -4.37
N GLY A 69 -14.79 -13.31 -4.60
CA GLY A 69 -15.51 -12.59 -3.57
C GLY A 69 -14.71 -11.44 -2.98
N GLU A 70 -15.00 -11.11 -1.72
CA GLU A 70 -14.40 -9.99 -1.01
C GLU A 70 -12.95 -10.28 -0.62
N ASN A 71 -12.10 -9.27 -0.83
CA ASN A 71 -10.71 -9.25 -0.43
C ASN A 71 -10.38 -7.90 0.20
N THR A 72 -9.46 -7.92 1.15
CA THR A 72 -8.97 -6.71 1.80
C THR A 72 -7.48 -6.55 1.52
N VAL A 73 -7.11 -5.37 1.02
CA VAL A 73 -5.72 -4.88 1.01
C VAL A 73 -5.58 -3.92 2.17
N LEU A 74 -4.74 -4.27 3.13
CA LEU A 74 -4.44 -3.47 4.32
C LEU A 74 -2.96 -3.07 4.28
N ILE A 75 -2.64 -1.81 4.56
CA ILE A 75 -1.27 -1.31 4.56
C ILE A 75 -1.03 -0.59 5.88
N LYS A 76 -0.09 -1.07 6.70
CA LYS A 76 0.46 -0.30 7.82
C LYS A 76 1.61 0.55 7.26
N ALA A 77 1.57 1.86 7.45
CA ALA A 77 2.68 2.74 7.06
C ALA A 77 3.09 3.65 8.21
N ALA A 78 4.37 4.00 8.26
CA ALA A 78 4.90 4.91 9.27
C ALA A 78 5.94 5.86 8.68
N ASP A 79 5.86 7.11 9.14
CA ASP A 79 6.93 8.10 9.05
C ASP A 79 7.96 7.75 10.13
N SER A 80 9.18 7.40 9.75
CA SER A 80 10.26 7.07 10.69
C SER A 80 11.41 8.06 10.72
N GLY A 81 11.25 9.15 9.98
CA GLY A 81 12.25 10.16 9.71
C GLY A 81 11.66 11.55 9.94
N GLY A 82 11.64 12.36 8.89
CA GLY A 82 11.20 13.75 8.95
C GLY A 82 10.02 14.03 8.02
N ALA A 83 9.08 14.83 8.50
CA ALA A 83 7.95 15.29 7.70
C ALA A 83 8.38 15.99 6.38
N PRO A 84 7.62 15.84 5.28
CA PRO A 84 6.32 15.17 5.21
C PRO A 84 6.41 13.66 4.91
N CYS A 85 5.36 12.92 5.26
CA CYS A 85 5.19 11.50 4.95
C CYS A 85 4.05 11.26 3.96
N GLY A 86 4.04 10.09 3.34
CA GLY A 86 3.03 9.71 2.37
C GLY A 86 3.10 8.24 1.97
N LEU A 87 1.95 7.68 1.62
CA LEU A 87 1.82 6.34 1.04
C LEU A 87 1.42 6.46 -0.43
N ILE A 88 2.01 5.64 -1.29
CA ILE A 88 1.54 5.43 -2.66
C ILE A 88 1.50 3.94 -2.99
N TYR A 89 0.43 3.50 -3.63
CA TYR A 89 0.34 2.16 -4.19
C TYR A 89 -0.47 2.15 -5.48
N ALA A 90 -0.21 1.15 -6.32
CA ALA A 90 -1.00 0.86 -7.51
C ALA A 90 -1.05 -0.65 -7.74
N GLY A 91 -2.17 -1.15 -8.25
CA GLY A 91 -2.38 -2.57 -8.50
C GLY A 91 -3.17 -2.79 -9.79
N ILE A 92 -2.80 -3.83 -10.53
CA ILE A 92 -3.57 -4.35 -11.67
C ILE A 92 -3.84 -5.82 -11.41
N ILE A 93 -5.12 -6.16 -11.22
CA ILE A 93 -5.61 -7.52 -11.00
C ILE A 93 -6.27 -8.01 -12.28
N ARG A 94 -5.82 -9.16 -12.79
CA ARG A 94 -6.42 -9.85 -13.94
C ARG A 94 -7.03 -11.16 -13.48
N GLU A 95 -8.35 -11.21 -13.53
CA GLU A 95 -9.14 -12.38 -13.21
C GLU A 95 -9.00 -13.46 -14.27
N LYS A 96 -9.16 -14.73 -13.88
CA LYS A 96 -9.12 -15.85 -14.84
C LYS A 96 -10.28 -15.82 -15.86
N ASN A 97 -11.35 -15.08 -15.57
CA ASN A 97 -12.46 -14.83 -16.49
C ASN A 97 -12.16 -13.70 -17.52
N GLY A 98 -11.00 -13.04 -17.43
CA GLY A 98 -10.58 -11.96 -18.33
C GLY A 98 -10.87 -10.53 -17.82
N ARG A 99 -11.58 -10.35 -16.71
CA ARG A 99 -11.82 -9.01 -16.13
C ARG A 99 -10.52 -8.43 -15.57
N GLU A 100 -10.28 -7.14 -15.85
CA GLU A 100 -9.16 -6.38 -15.29
C GLU A 100 -9.67 -5.32 -14.31
N ILE A 101 -9.02 -5.22 -13.17
CA ILE A 101 -9.33 -4.26 -12.11
C ILE A 101 -8.08 -3.47 -11.81
N LYS A 102 -8.20 -2.15 -11.81
CA LYS A 102 -7.12 -1.23 -11.44
C LYS A 102 -7.46 -0.60 -10.10
N ILE A 103 -6.49 -0.58 -9.20
CA ILE A 103 -6.59 0.14 -7.94
C ILE A 103 -5.36 1.03 -7.78
N CYS A 104 -5.52 2.16 -7.12
CA CYS A 104 -4.41 3.01 -6.72
C CYS A 104 -4.64 3.63 -5.35
N SER A 105 -3.66 4.34 -4.80
CA SER A 105 -3.83 5.17 -3.61
C SER A 105 -4.58 6.45 -3.99
N ASP A 106 -5.88 6.52 -3.70
CA ASP A 106 -6.75 7.65 -4.04
C ASP A 106 -7.72 8.00 -2.89
N SER A 107 -8.74 8.82 -3.15
CA SER A 107 -9.74 9.24 -2.17
C SER A 107 -10.70 8.14 -1.71
N GLU A 108 -10.71 7.00 -2.40
CA GLU A 108 -11.50 5.82 -2.01
C GLU A 108 -10.71 4.93 -1.04
N THR A 109 -9.44 5.25 -0.75
CA THR A 109 -8.66 4.55 0.28
C THR A 109 -9.12 5.04 1.65
N GLN A 110 -9.36 4.12 2.58
CA GLN A 110 -9.65 4.46 3.98
C GLN A 110 -8.35 4.54 4.76
N ALA A 111 -8.30 5.40 5.79
CA ALA A 111 -7.18 5.56 6.71
C ALA A 111 -7.67 5.44 8.17
N SER A 112 -6.82 4.93 9.05
CA SER A 112 -7.11 4.76 10.47
C SER A 112 -5.82 4.85 11.29
N GLU A 113 -5.84 5.45 12.48
CA GLU A 113 -4.70 5.47 13.40
C GLU A 113 -4.63 4.17 14.24
N ASP A 114 -5.77 3.52 14.47
CA ASP A 114 -5.95 2.40 15.42
C ASP A 114 -6.44 1.10 14.78
N ASN A 115 -6.56 1.07 13.44
CA ASN A 115 -7.09 -0.04 12.64
C ASN A 115 -8.55 -0.40 12.96
N GLN A 116 -9.32 0.52 13.56
CA GLN A 116 -10.71 0.32 13.95
C GLN A 116 -11.59 1.44 13.39
N ASP A 117 -11.22 2.69 13.66
CA ASP A 117 -11.96 3.86 13.22
C ASP A 117 -11.41 4.36 11.87
N TRP A 118 -12.24 4.22 10.84
CA TRP A 118 -11.85 4.48 9.44
C TRP A 118 -12.42 5.80 8.93
N VAL A 119 -11.54 6.63 8.37
CA VAL A 119 -11.88 7.87 7.64
C VAL A 119 -11.39 7.77 6.20
N LYS A 120 -11.83 8.67 5.29
CA LYS A 120 -11.22 8.75 3.96
C LYS A 120 -9.78 9.27 4.08
N ALA A 121 -8.85 8.64 3.36
CA ALA A 121 -7.47 9.10 3.26
C ALA A 121 -7.42 10.44 2.50
N GLN A 122 -6.50 11.32 2.91
CA GLN A 122 -6.22 12.56 2.20
C GLN A 122 -5.30 12.29 1.01
N VAL A 123 -5.70 12.74 -0.18
CA VAL A 123 -4.80 12.83 -1.33
C VAL A 123 -3.84 14.00 -1.13
N LEU A 124 -2.54 13.72 -1.09
CA LEU A 124 -1.51 14.73 -0.84
C LEU A 124 -1.11 15.44 -2.13
N CYS A 125 -0.76 14.65 -3.15
CA CYS A 125 -0.40 15.10 -4.49
C CYS A 125 -0.44 13.91 -5.48
N PRO A 126 -0.45 14.17 -6.80
CA PRO A 126 -0.22 13.15 -7.81
C PRO A 126 1.20 12.56 -7.73
N PHE A 127 1.38 11.34 -8.26
CA PHE A 127 2.70 10.75 -8.50
C PHE A 127 3.58 11.69 -9.35
N GLY A 128 4.88 11.74 -9.07
CA GLY A 128 5.81 12.65 -9.78
C GLY A 128 5.93 14.04 -9.15
N SER A 129 5.06 14.38 -8.21
CA SER A 129 5.06 15.71 -7.56
C SER A 129 6.10 15.82 -6.45
N ALA A 130 6.57 17.03 -6.16
CA ALA A 130 7.39 17.32 -4.99
C ALA A 130 6.63 16.97 -3.67
N PRO A 131 7.35 16.57 -2.60
CA PRO A 131 8.81 16.44 -2.51
C PRO A 131 9.38 15.14 -3.07
N TRP A 132 8.54 14.13 -3.36
CA TRP A 132 8.98 12.77 -3.71
C TRP A 132 9.45 12.62 -5.16
N GLY A 133 8.94 13.44 -6.08
CA GLY A 133 9.27 13.35 -7.50
C GLY A 133 8.77 12.05 -8.13
N SER A 134 9.45 11.63 -9.20
CA SER A 134 9.17 10.34 -9.85
C SER A 134 10.11 9.27 -9.31
N MET A 135 9.56 8.18 -8.81
CA MET A 135 10.34 6.97 -8.53
C MET A 135 10.50 6.18 -9.82
N SER A 136 11.71 6.19 -10.40
CA SER A 136 12.07 5.37 -11.55
C SER A 136 12.80 4.11 -11.08
N ASP A 137 12.49 2.97 -11.68
CA ASP A 137 13.11 1.64 -11.43
C ASP A 137 12.56 0.86 -10.20
N PRO A 138 11.32 0.33 -10.29
CA PRO A 138 10.74 -0.45 -9.21
C PRO A 138 11.46 -1.79 -9.02
N GLN A 139 11.70 -2.17 -7.77
CA GLN A 139 12.42 -3.41 -7.43
C GLN A 139 11.46 -4.52 -6.98
N PRO A 140 11.73 -5.80 -7.26
CA PRO A 140 10.94 -6.88 -6.69
C PRO A 140 11.08 -6.90 -5.17
N VAL A 141 10.00 -7.23 -4.47
CA VAL A 141 10.04 -7.46 -3.02
C VAL A 141 10.89 -8.68 -2.71
N ASP A 142 11.77 -8.56 -1.71
CA ASP A 142 12.40 -9.72 -1.08
C ASP A 142 11.38 -10.44 -0.20
N ALA A 143 10.81 -11.52 -0.74
CA ALA A 143 9.72 -12.24 -0.11
C ALA A 143 10.19 -13.23 0.97
N GLU A 144 11.49 -13.52 1.05
CA GLU A 144 12.06 -14.52 1.97
C GLU A 144 12.10 -14.01 3.42
N TYR A 145 12.30 -12.70 3.58
CA TYR A 145 12.50 -12.06 4.89
C TYR A 145 11.32 -11.20 5.35
N LEU A 146 10.12 -11.41 4.79
CA LEU A 146 8.95 -10.63 5.18
C LEU A 146 8.65 -10.76 6.67
N GLY A 147 8.68 -9.62 7.37
CA GLY A 147 8.33 -9.55 8.78
C GLY A 147 9.40 -10.09 9.72
N THR A 148 10.63 -10.32 9.27
CA THR A 148 11.75 -10.71 10.15
C THR A 148 12.24 -9.55 10.99
N ASP A 149 12.17 -8.33 10.46
CA ASP A 149 12.51 -7.12 11.19
C ASP A 149 11.32 -6.63 12.03
N GLU A 150 11.59 -5.85 13.08
CA GLU A 150 10.51 -5.13 13.76
C GLU A 150 9.99 -4.01 12.86
N PHE A 151 8.66 -3.84 12.80
CA PHE A 151 8.13 -2.67 12.10
C PHE A 151 8.41 -1.43 12.96
N PRO A 152 8.94 -0.34 12.40
CA PRO A 152 9.15 0.89 13.16
C PRO A 152 7.85 1.29 13.88
N PHE A 153 7.93 1.46 15.20
CA PHE A 153 6.85 1.87 16.12
C PHE A 153 5.66 0.91 16.33
#